data_AF-A0A7C5RDK1-F1
#
_entry.id   AF-A0A7C5RDK1-F1
#
_cell.length_a   1.000
_cell.length_b   1.000
_cell.length_c   1.000
_cell.angle_alpha   90.00
_cell.angle_beta   90.00
_cell.angle_gamma   90.00
#
_symmetry.space_group_name_H-M   'P 1'
#
loop_
_entity.id
_entity.type
_entity.pdbx_description
1 polymer ?
#
loop_
_entity_poly.entity_id
_entity_poly.type
_entity_poly.pdbx_seq_one_letter_code
_entity_poly.pdbx_strand_id
1 'polypeptide(L)'
;MSELAEALYRHLLSLLPPGRYPRAGGAADGMVRALAQEEADLIREALEAFLQAFPQYAEGEALSWLGEGRVLRRFPPDEPDASYRERVRHAWDWWLRAGTKPGMEAELARLGFHARVIE
;
A
#
# COMPACT_ATOMS: atom_id res chain seq x y z
N MET A 1 -5.65 -4.61 -25.50
CA MET A 1 -4.48 -4.43 -24.61
C MET A 1 -4.67 -3.13 -23.86
N SER A 2 -4.30 -3.10 -22.58
CA SER A 2 -4.26 -1.86 -21.79
C SER A 2 -3.18 -0.91 -22.35
N GLU A 3 -3.25 0.37 -21.98
CA GLU A 3 -2.19 1.34 -22.35
C GLU A 3 -0.81 0.90 -21.85
N LEU A 4 -0.76 0.32 -20.64
CA LEU A 4 0.47 -0.24 -20.07
C LEU A 4 1.00 -1.42 -20.90
N ALA A 5 0.13 -2.36 -21.28
CA ALA A 5 0.51 -3.50 -22.12
C ALA A 5 0.99 -3.04 -23.51
N GLU A 6 0.38 -2.01 -24.09
CA GLU A 6 0.84 -1.42 -25.36
C GLU A 6 2.21 -0.74 -25.20
N ALA A 7 2.45 -0.03 -24.09
CA ALA A 7 3.75 0.58 -23.81
C ALA A 7 4.85 -0.48 -23.60
N LEU A 8 4.54 -1.54 -22.85
CA LEU A 8 5.45 -2.68 -22.64
C LEU A 8 5.71 -3.43 -23.94
N TYR A 9 4.69 -3.63 -24.77
CA TYR A 9 4.86 -4.21 -26.10
C TYR A 9 5.86 -3.41 -26.94
N ARG A 10 5.70 -2.08 -27.00
CA ARG A 10 6.65 -1.20 -27.71
C ARG A 10 8.05 -1.25 -27.11
N HIS A 11 8.15 -1.30 -25.79
CA HIS A 11 9.43 -1.44 -25.10
C HIS A 11 10.12 -2.76 -25.46
N LEU A 12 9.42 -3.89 -25.31
CA LEU A 12 9.93 -5.22 -25.64
C LEU A 12 10.35 -5.33 -27.11
N LEU A 13 9.59 -4.73 -28.02
CA LEU A 13 9.99 -4.63 -29.43
C LEU A 13 11.32 -3.88 -29.61
N SER A 14 11.54 -2.80 -28.86
CA SER A 14 12.78 -2.01 -28.94
C SER A 14 14.01 -2.76 -28.45
N LEU A 15 13.83 -3.80 -27.63
CA LEU A 15 14.90 -4.65 -27.11
C LEU A 15 15.30 -5.77 -28.06
N LEU A 16 14.54 -5.99 -29.15
CA LEU A 16 14.84 -7.06 -30.09
C LEU A 16 16.11 -6.75 -30.89
N PRO A 17 16.95 -7.77 -31.17
CA PRO A 17 18.13 -7.58 -32.00
C PRO A 17 17.80 -7.00 -33.38
N PRO A 18 18.70 -6.22 -33.99
CA PRO A 18 18.54 -5.72 -35.36
C PRO A 18 18.22 -6.87 -36.33
N GLY A 19 17.19 -6.69 -37.16
CA GLY A 19 16.74 -7.72 -38.11
C GLY A 19 15.85 -8.82 -37.53
N ARG A 20 15.61 -8.83 -36.21
CA ARG A 20 14.60 -9.68 -35.55
C ARG A 20 13.31 -8.91 -35.22
N TYR A 21 12.94 -7.96 -36.07
CA TYR A 21 11.61 -7.33 -35.94
C TYR A 21 10.54 -8.36 -36.28
N PRO A 22 9.53 -8.53 -35.41
CA PRO A 22 8.43 -9.42 -35.73
C PRO A 22 7.72 -8.85 -36.96
N ARG A 23 7.48 -9.73 -37.93
CA ARG A 23 6.56 -9.40 -39.03
C ARG A 23 5.19 -9.18 -38.40
N ALA A 24 4.54 -8.06 -38.72
CA ALA A 24 3.20 -7.77 -38.24
C ALA A 24 2.29 -8.99 -38.45
N GLY A 25 1.77 -9.56 -37.35
CA GLY A 25 0.92 -10.75 -37.37
C GLY A 25 1.63 -12.12 -37.40
N GLY A 26 2.96 -12.19 -37.19
CA GLY A 26 3.71 -13.45 -37.07
C GLY A 26 3.77 -14.01 -35.64
N ALA A 27 4.20 -15.27 -35.47
CA ALA A 27 4.31 -15.91 -34.14
C ALA A 27 5.18 -15.12 -33.15
N ALA A 28 6.25 -14.49 -33.63
CA ALA A 28 7.09 -13.60 -32.81
C ALA A 28 6.33 -12.34 -32.35
N ASP A 29 5.46 -11.76 -33.19
CA ASP A 29 4.59 -10.64 -32.81
C ASP A 29 3.63 -11.05 -31.70
N GLY A 30 3.00 -12.22 -31.89
CA GLY A 30 2.09 -12.81 -30.90
C GLY A 30 2.77 -13.06 -29.56
N MET A 31 4.00 -13.58 -29.55
CA MET A 31 4.78 -13.79 -28.32
C MET A 31 5.10 -12.48 -27.61
N VAL A 32 5.54 -11.44 -28.33
CA VAL A 32 5.86 -10.15 -27.71
C VAL A 32 4.60 -9.51 -27.13
N ARG A 33 3.45 -9.62 -27.80
CA ARG A 33 2.16 -9.16 -27.27
C ARG A 33 1.73 -9.92 -26.03
N ALA A 34 1.86 -11.25 -26.04
CA ALA A 34 1.54 -12.07 -24.88
C ALA A 34 2.41 -11.69 -23.68
N LEU A 35 3.73 -11.61 -23.87
CA LEU A 35 4.66 -11.21 -22.80
C LEU A 35 4.34 -9.81 -22.25
N ALA A 36 4.05 -8.85 -23.13
CA ALA A 36 3.68 -7.51 -22.71
C ALA A 36 2.40 -7.46 -21.86
N GLN A 37 1.43 -8.33 -22.17
CA GLN A 37 0.20 -8.44 -21.39
C GLN A 37 0.46 -9.06 -20.02
N GLU A 38 1.23 -10.16 -19.97
CA GLU A 38 1.62 -10.81 -18.71
C GLU A 38 2.40 -9.84 -17.79
N GLU A 39 3.38 -9.09 -18.34
CA GLU A 39 4.10 -8.08 -17.57
C GLU A 39 3.18 -6.96 -17.08
N ALA A 40 2.22 -6.52 -17.89
CA ALA A 40 1.26 -5.49 -17.49
C ALA A 40 0.33 -5.95 -16.35
N ASP A 41 -0.04 -7.22 -16.34
CA ASP A 41 -0.86 -7.82 -15.29
C ASP A 41 -0.04 -8.01 -14.00
N LEU A 42 1.19 -8.53 -14.09
CA LEU A 42 2.11 -8.62 -12.96
C LEU A 42 2.42 -7.26 -12.32
N ILE A 43 2.64 -6.22 -13.14
CA ILE A 43 2.88 -4.86 -12.61
C ILE A 43 1.65 -4.35 -11.88
N ARG A 44 0.44 -4.62 -12.39
CA ARG A 44 -0.81 -4.20 -11.74
C ARG A 44 -0.97 -4.89 -10.39
N GLU A 45 -0.78 -6.20 -10.35
CA GLU A 45 -0.82 -6.99 -9.12
C GLU A 45 0.23 -6.51 -8.10
N ALA A 46 1.45 -6.23 -8.56
CA ALA A 46 2.52 -5.72 -7.70
C ALA A 46 2.17 -4.33 -7.13
N LEU A 47 1.57 -3.45 -7.92
CA LEU A 47 1.13 -2.13 -7.45
C LEU A 47 -0.02 -2.25 -6.43
N GLU A 48 -1.00 -3.12 -6.68
CA GLU A 48 -2.09 -3.39 -5.74
C GLU A 48 -1.55 -3.94 -4.42
N ALA A 49 -0.62 -4.89 -4.47
CA ALA A 49 0.05 -5.43 -3.29
C ALA A 49 0.90 -4.37 -2.57
N PHE A 50 1.59 -3.50 -3.30
CA PHE A 50 2.43 -2.44 -2.73
C PHE A 50 1.60 -1.43 -1.92
N LEU A 51 0.38 -1.09 -2.38
CA LEU A 51 -0.50 -0.21 -1.63
C LEU A 51 -0.83 -0.76 -0.23
N GLN A 52 -0.95 -2.08 -0.09
CA GLN A 52 -1.21 -2.74 1.19
C GLN A 52 -0.10 -2.54 2.24
N ALA A 53 1.10 -2.13 1.82
CA ALA A 53 2.18 -1.78 2.75
C ALA A 53 1.95 -0.43 3.47
N PHE A 54 0.98 0.36 3.02
CA PHE A 54 0.68 1.67 3.60
C PHE A 54 -0.65 1.64 4.37
N PRO A 55 -0.67 2.08 5.65
CA PRO A 55 -1.88 1.98 6.47
C PRO A 55 -3.11 2.64 5.85
N GLN A 56 -2.95 3.74 5.10
CA GLN A 56 -4.08 4.44 4.48
C GLN A 56 -4.83 3.60 3.42
N TYR A 57 -4.15 2.61 2.82
CA TYR A 57 -4.70 1.75 1.78
C TYR A 57 -4.82 0.29 2.20
N ALA A 58 -4.16 -0.11 3.27
CA ALA A 58 -4.17 -1.48 3.75
C ALA A 58 -5.57 -1.92 4.20
N GLU A 59 -5.96 -3.12 3.81
CA GLU A 59 -7.24 -3.75 4.12
C GLU A 59 -7.03 -5.13 4.77
N GLY A 60 -8.02 -5.56 5.56
CA GLY A 60 -8.05 -6.91 6.12
C GLY A 60 -6.79 -7.30 6.90
N GLU A 61 -6.14 -8.38 6.47
CA GLU A 61 -4.96 -8.95 7.14
C GLU A 61 -3.73 -8.03 7.04
N ALA A 62 -3.52 -7.36 5.91
CA ALA A 62 -2.39 -6.46 5.73
C ALA A 62 -2.43 -5.29 6.74
N LEU A 63 -3.61 -4.71 6.97
CA LEU A 63 -3.79 -3.68 8.00
C LEU A 63 -3.49 -4.22 9.40
N SER A 64 -3.81 -5.50 9.64
CA SER A 64 -3.56 -6.17 10.91
C SER A 64 -2.05 -6.35 11.15
N TRP A 65 -1.30 -6.84 10.16
CA TRP A 65 0.16 -6.94 10.22
C TRP A 65 0.84 -5.58 10.42
N LEU A 66 0.37 -4.53 9.75
CA LEU A 66 0.90 -3.17 9.95
C LEU A 66 0.68 -2.67 11.38
N GLY A 67 -0.46 -2.99 11.98
CA GLY A 67 -0.73 -2.66 13.37
C GLY A 67 0.12 -3.47 14.33
N GLU A 68 0.31 -4.77 14.10
CA GLU A 68 1.21 -5.62 14.89
C GLU A 68 2.64 -5.10 14.87
N GLY A 69 3.15 -4.72 13.68
CA GLY A 69 4.47 -4.08 13.54
C GLY A 69 4.60 -2.74 14.29
N ARG A 70 3.48 -2.14 14.70
CA ARG A 70 3.41 -0.91 15.52
C ARG A 70 2.97 -1.18 16.96
N VAL A 71 2.96 -2.43 17.39
CA VAL A 71 2.53 -2.90 18.73
C VAL A 71 1.09 -2.46 19.04
N LEU A 72 0.24 -2.42 18.01
CA LEU A 72 -1.18 -2.17 18.15
C LEU A 72 -1.97 -3.45 17.87
N ARG A 73 -3.04 -3.61 18.63
CA ARG A 73 -4.08 -4.60 18.40
C ARG A 73 -5.43 -3.91 18.34
N ARG A 74 -6.39 -4.53 17.66
CA ARG A 74 -7.78 -4.09 17.71
C ARG A 74 -8.28 -4.10 19.14
N PHE A 75 -8.96 -3.01 19.51
CA PHE A 75 -9.57 -2.89 20.82
C PHE A 75 -10.81 -2.00 20.74
N PRO A 76 -12.03 -2.56 20.86
CA PRO A 76 -12.36 -3.97 21.11
C PRO A 76 -12.00 -4.90 19.92
N PRO A 77 -12.07 -6.25 20.06
CA PRO A 77 -11.68 -7.17 18.98
C PRO A 77 -12.41 -6.95 17.65
N ASP A 78 -13.63 -6.43 17.70
CA ASP A 78 -14.51 -6.07 16.59
C ASP A 78 -14.37 -4.61 16.14
N GLU A 79 -13.31 -3.91 16.57
CA GLU A 79 -13.03 -2.54 16.15
C GLU A 79 -13.05 -2.41 14.62
N PRO A 80 -13.84 -1.47 14.05
CA PRO A 80 -13.91 -1.28 12.61
C PRO A 80 -12.58 -0.87 11.99
N ASP A 81 -12.32 -1.33 10.76
CA ASP A 81 -11.09 -1.01 10.01
C ASP A 81 -10.80 0.48 9.93
N ALA A 82 -11.81 1.33 9.74
CA ALA A 82 -11.61 2.78 9.69
C ALA A 82 -11.03 3.33 11.02
N SER A 83 -11.56 2.89 12.17
CA SER A 83 -11.05 3.31 13.49
C SER A 83 -9.65 2.77 13.74
N TYR A 84 -9.46 1.48 13.48
CA TYR A 84 -8.17 0.82 13.67
C TYR A 84 -7.09 1.42 12.77
N ARG A 85 -7.42 1.71 11.51
CA ARG A 85 -6.53 2.35 10.53
C ARG A 85 -6.00 3.69 11.01
N GLU A 86 -6.86 4.53 11.57
CA GLU A 86 -6.43 5.83 12.10
C GLU A 86 -5.46 5.66 13.27
N ARG A 87 -5.72 4.72 14.19
CA ARG A 87 -4.76 4.40 15.26
C ARG A 87 -3.44 3.88 14.71
N VAL A 88 -3.47 2.98 13.73
CA VAL A 88 -2.26 2.47 13.07
C VAL A 88 -1.49 3.63 12.46
N ARG A 89 -2.12 4.52 11.68
CA ARG A 89 -1.49 5.71 11.06
C ARG A 89 -0.80 6.61 12.08
N HIS A 90 -1.44 6.86 13.21
CA HIS A 90 -0.95 7.78 14.24
C HIS A 90 -0.07 7.12 15.32
N ALA A 91 0.18 5.82 15.23
CA ALA A 91 0.87 5.05 16.27
C ALA A 91 2.20 5.68 16.68
N TRP A 92 3.04 6.08 15.70
CA TRP A 92 4.37 6.64 15.99
C TRP A 92 4.28 7.95 16.78
N ASP A 93 3.41 8.87 16.35
CA ASP A 93 3.24 10.16 17.03
C ASP A 93 2.68 9.96 18.44
N TRP A 94 1.79 8.98 18.61
CA TRP A 94 1.29 8.60 19.93
C TRP A 94 2.41 8.02 20.81
N TRP A 95 3.20 7.06 20.32
CA TRP A 95 4.30 6.46 21.07
C TRP A 95 5.35 7.48 21.53
N LEU A 96 5.65 8.48 20.69
CA LEU A 96 6.57 9.57 21.05
C LEU A 96 6.07 10.45 22.20
N ARG A 97 4.74 10.53 22.40
CA ARG A 97 4.10 11.40 23.39
C ARG A 97 3.54 10.61 24.57
N ALA A 98 3.40 9.29 24.45
CA ALA A 98 2.81 8.43 25.45
C ALA A 98 3.57 8.53 26.79
N GLY A 99 2.82 8.66 27.89
CA GLY A 99 3.38 8.81 29.23
C GLY A 99 4.02 10.18 29.51
N THR A 100 4.04 11.10 28.55
CA THR A 100 4.44 12.49 28.79
C THR A 100 3.25 13.31 29.25
N LYS A 101 3.49 14.32 30.09
CA LYS A 101 2.44 15.27 30.51
C LYS A 101 1.70 15.91 29.32
N PRO A 102 2.39 16.47 28.30
CA PRO A 102 1.70 17.04 27.14
C PRO A 102 0.89 15.99 26.35
N GLY A 103 1.38 14.75 26.24
CA GLY A 103 0.65 13.68 25.58
C GLY A 103 -0.62 13.28 26.33
N MET A 104 -0.54 13.17 27.66
CA MET A 104 -1.70 12.89 28.51
C MET A 104 -2.74 14.01 28.45
N GLU A 105 -2.32 15.28 28.53
CA GLU A 105 -3.21 16.43 28.41
C GLU A 105 -3.87 16.49 27.02
N ALA A 106 -3.13 16.21 25.95
CA ALA A 106 -3.67 16.18 24.59
C ALA A 106 -4.70 15.06 24.40
N GLU A 107 -4.46 13.86 24.95
CA GLU A 107 -5.45 12.78 24.85
C GLU A 107 -6.70 13.03 25.67
N LEU A 108 -6.56 13.61 26.87
CA LEU A 108 -7.71 14.02 27.67
C LEU A 108 -8.54 15.08 26.93
N ALA A 109 -7.88 16.06 26.29
CA ALA A 109 -8.55 17.06 25.46
C ALA A 109 -9.29 16.43 24.27
N ARG A 110 -8.68 15.45 23.58
CA ARG A 110 -9.34 14.72 22.48
C ARG A 110 -10.60 13.98 22.93
N LEU A 111 -10.62 13.49 24.17
CA LEU A 111 -11.78 12.86 24.79
C LEU A 111 -12.81 13.88 25.33
N GLY A 112 -12.59 15.18 25.15
CA GLY A 112 -13.49 16.25 25.58
C GLY A 112 -13.25 16.77 27.00
N PHE A 113 -12.13 16.39 27.64
CA PHE A 113 -11.79 16.83 28.99
C PHE A 113 -10.76 17.97 28.97
N HIS A 114 -11.00 19.03 29.74
CA HIS A 114 -9.97 19.99 30.07
C HIS A 114 -9.27 19.58 31.35
N ALA A 115 -8.11 18.95 31.20
CA ALA A 115 -7.32 18.45 32.32
C ALA A 115 -5.95 19.13 32.37
N ARG A 116 -5.47 19.35 33.60
CA ARG A 116 -4.08 19.72 33.89
C ARG A 116 -3.45 18.55 34.62
N VAL A 117 -2.42 17.94 34.05
CA VAL A 117 -1.71 16.82 34.68
C VAL A 117 -0.66 17.41 35.64
N ILE A 118 -0.66 16.93 36.88
CA ILE A 118 0.19 17.42 37.98
C ILE A 118 1.06 16.25 38.47
N GLU A 119 2.28 16.54 38.89
CA GLU A 119 3.24 15.57 39.45
C GLU A 119 2.97 15.30 40.94
#